data_AF-A0A7S0SRZ7-F1
#
_entry.id   AF-A0A7S0SRZ7-F1
#
_cell.length_a   1.000
_cell.length_b   1.000
_cell.length_c   1.000
_cell.angle_alpha   90.00
_cell.angle_beta   90.00
_cell.angle_gamma   90.00
#
_symmetry.space_group_name_H-M   'P 1'
#
loop_
_entity.id
_entity.type
_entity.pdbx_description
1 polymer ?
#
loop_
_entity_poly.entity_id
_entity_poly.type
_entity_poly.pdbx_seq_one_letter_code
_entity_poly.pdbx_strand_id
1 'polypeptide(L)'
;TFEGQIRELKVSHANSELTLKGKIRELKLSHASSEEERKKSEEKQNKLHTELQWDVLLSAATMGHYCRVSMLLDRTDLSADSVHPHYGEETILFAASSNGHAAVISVLLERGADVDLC
;
A
#
# COMPACT_ATOMS: atom_id res chain seq x y z
N THR A 1 -47.11 23.73 -39.86
CA THR A 1 -47.82 24.56 -38.85
C THR A 1 -46.89 24.82 -37.68
N PHE A 2 -47.04 25.96 -37.00
CA PHE A 2 -46.20 26.33 -35.84
C PHE A 2 -46.12 25.22 -34.77
N GLU A 3 -47.19 24.46 -34.56
CA GLU A 3 -47.18 23.33 -33.63
C GLU A 3 -46.19 22.21 -34.00
N GLY A 4 -45.98 21.96 -35.30
CA GLY A 4 -45.01 20.96 -35.77
C GLY A 4 -43.58 21.33 -35.43
N GLN A 5 -43.21 22.60 -35.64
CA GLN A 5 -41.89 23.14 -35.31
C GLN A 5 -41.61 23.12 -33.79
N ILE A 6 -42.62 23.43 -32.97
CA ILE A 6 -42.51 23.35 -31.50
C ILE A 6 -42.30 21.90 -31.04
N ARG A 7 -42.98 20.92 -31.66
CA ARG A 7 -42.79 19.49 -31.35
C ARG A 7 -41.39 19.03 -31.73
N GLU A 8 -40.89 19.37 -32.92
CA GLU A 8 -39.52 19.02 -33.36
C GLU A 8 -38.46 19.63 -32.44
N LEU A 9 -38.60 20.90 -32.05
CA LEU A 9 -37.67 21.56 -31.12
C LEU A 9 -37.64 20.87 -29.74
N LYS A 10 -38.81 20.47 -29.21
CA LYS A 10 -38.90 19.73 -27.93
C LYS A 10 -38.24 18.36 -28.02
N VAL A 11 -38.46 17.63 -29.12
CA VAL A 11 -37.83 16.33 -29.36
C VAL A 11 -36.31 16.48 -29.52
N SER A 12 -35.86 17.48 -30.28
CA SER A 12 -34.44 17.80 -30.45
C SER A 12 -33.76 18.14 -29.12
N HIS A 13 -34.39 18.99 -28.30
CA HIS A 13 -33.90 19.33 -26.97
C HIS A 13 -33.81 18.09 -26.08
N ALA A 14 -34.87 17.28 -26.01
CA ALA A 14 -34.88 16.05 -25.23
C ALA A 14 -33.79 15.06 -25.69
N ASN A 15 -33.58 14.91 -27.00
CA ASN A 15 -32.52 14.07 -27.56
C ASN A 15 -31.11 14.59 -27.20
N SER A 16 -30.92 15.91 -27.22
CA SER A 16 -29.65 16.53 -26.82
C SER A 16 -29.38 16.31 -25.33
N GLU A 17 -30.39 16.44 -24.47
CA GLU A 17 -30.29 16.20 -23.03
C GLU A 17 -29.99 14.71 -22.72
N LEU A 18 -30.64 13.79 -23.43
CA LEU A 18 -30.41 12.35 -23.29
C LEU A 18 -28.99 11.96 -23.71
N THR A 19 -28.49 12.57 -24.79
CA THR A 19 -27.11 12.41 -25.27
C THR A 19 -26.09 12.92 -24.23
N LEU A 20 -26.34 14.10 -23.65
CA LEU A 20 -25.48 14.65 -22.60
C LEU A 20 -25.49 13.79 -21.33
N LYS A 21 -26.67 13.32 -20.90
CA LYS A 21 -26.77 12.38 -19.76
C LYS A 21 -26.01 11.08 -20.00
N GLY A 22 -26.05 10.55 -21.23
CA GLY A 22 -25.25 9.40 -21.66
C GLY A 22 -23.74 9.67 -21.51
N LYS A 23 -23.25 10.77 -22.09
CA LYS A 23 -21.83 11.16 -22.02
C LYS A 23 -21.36 11.41 -20.57
N ILE A 24 -22.19 12.05 -19.74
CA ILE A 24 -21.88 12.27 -18.32
C ILE A 24 -21.77 10.93 -17.58
N ARG A 25 -22.64 9.96 -17.87
CA ARG A 25 -22.57 8.62 -17.28
C ARG A 25 -21.31 7.89 -17.70
N GLU A 26 -20.96 7.92 -18.99
CA GLU A 26 -19.72 7.32 -19.51
C GLU A 26 -18.47 7.94 -18.88
N LEU A 27 -18.41 9.27 -18.78
CA LEU A 27 -17.29 9.98 -18.13
C LEU A 27 -17.16 9.62 -16.64
N LYS A 28 -18.28 9.45 -15.93
CA LYS A 28 -18.24 8.99 -14.54
C LYS A 28 -17.71 7.57 -14.41
N LEU A 29 -18.11 6.68 -15.31
CA LEU A 29 -17.64 5.29 -15.33
C LEU A 29 -16.15 5.19 -15.66
N SER A 30 -15.68 5.95 -16.66
CA SER A 30 -14.26 5.96 -17.02
C SER A 30 -13.37 6.52 -15.90
N HIS A 31 -13.83 7.56 -15.20
CA HIS A 31 -13.12 8.11 -14.05
C HIS A 31 -13.05 7.10 -12.89
N ALA A 32 -14.17 6.48 -12.53
CA ALA A 32 -14.22 5.49 -11.44
C ALA A 32 -13.29 4.29 -11.72
N SER A 33 -13.29 3.80 -12.96
CA SER A 33 -12.38 2.73 -13.41
C SER A 33 -10.91 3.14 -13.26
N SER A 34 -10.57 4.36 -13.68
CA SER A 34 -9.19 4.86 -13.56
C SER A 34 -8.76 5.05 -12.09
N GLU A 35 -9.65 5.49 -11.22
CA GLU A 35 -9.35 5.68 -9.79
C GLU A 35 -9.19 4.34 -9.07
N GLU A 36 -10.00 3.33 -9.39
CA GLU A 36 -9.86 1.98 -8.86
C GLU A 36 -8.53 1.35 -9.27
N GLU A 37 -8.13 1.48 -10.54
CA GLU A 37 -6.83 0.98 -11.00
C GLU A 37 -5.67 1.71 -10.31
N ARG A 38 -5.79 3.03 -10.11
CA ARG A 38 -4.79 3.83 -9.40
C ARG A 38 -4.65 3.37 -7.95
N LYS A 39 -5.77 3.20 -7.22
CA LYS A 39 -5.76 2.68 -5.84
C LYS A 39 -5.13 1.29 -5.75
N LYS A 40 -5.48 0.39 -6.67
CA LYS A 40 -4.90 -0.96 -6.73
C LYS A 40 -3.39 -0.94 -6.98
N SER A 41 -2.91 -0.01 -7.81
CA SER A 41 -1.48 0.17 -8.08
C SER A 41 -0.73 0.71 -6.86
N GLU A 42 -1.31 1.68 -6.15
CA GLU A 42 -0.74 2.27 -4.94
C GLU A 42 -0.69 1.27 -3.79
N GLU A 43 -1.75 0.49 -3.60
CA GLU A 43 -1.80 -0.57 -2.58
C GLU A 43 -0.76 -1.66 -2.85
N LYS A 44 -0.61 -2.08 -4.11
CA LYS A 44 0.45 -3.01 -4.50
C LYS A 44 1.84 -2.44 -4.24
N GLN A 45 2.05 -1.15 -4.52
CA GLN A 45 3.33 -0.49 -4.31
C GLN A 45 3.66 -0.32 -2.82
N ASN A 46 2.68 0.07 -2.00
CA ASN A 46 2.85 0.16 -0.55
C ASN A 46 3.19 -1.20 0.06
N LYS A 47 2.50 -2.26 -0.38
CA LYS A 47 2.80 -3.62 0.06
C LYS A 47 4.23 -4.03 -0.27
N LEU A 48 4.67 -3.80 -1.51
CA LEU A 48 6.04 -4.11 -1.94
C LEU A 48 7.09 -3.29 -1.18
N HIS A 49 6.77 -2.04 -0.84
CA HIS A 49 7.67 -1.17 -0.09
C HIS A 49 7.91 -1.70 1.33
N THR A 50 6.86 -2.10 2.04
CA THR A 50 6.96 -2.68 3.39
C THR A 50 7.70 -4.02 3.37
N GLU A 51 7.44 -4.88 2.38
CA GLU A 51 8.16 -6.16 2.19
C GLU A 51 9.67 -5.93 2.02
N LEU A 52 10.07 -5.01 1.12
CA LEU A 52 11.49 -4.70 0.89
C LEU A 52 12.18 -4.10 2.12
N GLN A 53 11.50 -3.24 2.87
CA GLN A 53 12.06 -2.68 4.10
C GLN A 53 12.34 -3.79 5.13
N TRP A 54 11.41 -4.74 5.24
CA TRP A 54 11.54 -5.87 6.17
C TRP A 54 12.69 -6.78 5.76
N ASP A 55 12.78 -7.15 4.48
CA ASP A 55 13.88 -7.99 3.95
C ASP A 55 15.26 -7.38 4.22
N VAL A 56 15.39 -6.07 4.01
CA VAL A 56 16.64 -5.33 4.26
C VAL A 56 16.98 -5.32 5.75
N LEU A 57 15.99 -5.16 6.62
CA LEU A 57 16.16 -5.18 8.07
C LEU A 57 16.53 -6.58 8.58
N LEU A 58 15.85 -7.62 8.10
CA LEU A 58 16.17 -9.02 8.40
C LEU A 58 17.61 -9.33 8.00
N SER A 59 18.01 -9.02 6.77
CA SER A 59 19.39 -9.25 6.30
C SER A 59 20.42 -8.54 7.18
N ALA A 60 20.17 -7.28 7.56
CA ALA A 60 21.06 -6.54 8.46
C ALA A 60 21.13 -7.19 9.86
N ALA A 61 20.02 -7.69 10.39
CA ALA A 61 19.97 -8.34 11.68
C ALA A 61 20.69 -9.69 11.70
N THR A 62 20.47 -10.53 10.69
CA THR A 62 21.17 -11.82 10.49
C THR A 62 22.67 -11.64 10.36
N MET A 63 23.12 -10.53 9.77
CA MET A 63 24.54 -10.18 9.63
C MET A 63 25.12 -9.43 10.85
N GLY A 64 24.32 -9.10 11.85
CA GLY A 64 24.79 -8.38 13.04
C GLY A 64 25.11 -6.90 12.80
N HIS A 65 24.57 -6.29 11.74
CA HIS A 65 24.87 -4.92 11.33
C HIS A 65 24.12 -3.87 12.16
N TYR A 66 24.51 -3.70 13.43
CA TYR A 66 23.91 -2.76 14.38
C TYR A 66 23.58 -1.38 13.80
N CYS A 67 24.55 -0.68 13.20
CA CYS A 67 24.31 0.69 12.69
C CYS A 67 23.24 0.71 11.60
N ARG A 68 23.18 -0.32 10.75
CA ARG A 68 22.16 -0.42 9.69
C ARG A 68 20.79 -0.73 10.29
N VAL A 69 20.72 -1.65 11.24
CA VAL A 69 19.48 -1.97 11.98
C VAL A 69 18.93 -0.72 12.65
N SER A 70 19.75 0.01 13.41
CA SER A 70 19.34 1.26 14.07
C SER A 70 18.82 2.29 13.07
N MET A 71 19.57 2.54 11.98
CA MET A 71 19.16 3.52 10.96
C MET A 71 17.87 3.12 10.23
N LEU A 72 17.64 1.83 10.00
CA LEU A 72 16.42 1.33 9.36
C LEU A 72 15.24 1.54 10.31
N LEU A 73 15.34 1.08 11.56
CA LEU A 73 14.28 1.25 12.57
C LEU A 73 13.94 2.73 12.87
N ASP A 74 14.88 3.66 12.65
CA ASP A 74 14.62 5.10 12.78
C ASP A 74 13.87 5.72 11.59
N ARG A 75 13.96 5.09 10.41
CA ARG A 75 13.44 5.64 9.14
C ARG A 75 12.20 4.91 8.64
N THR A 76 11.98 3.69 9.10
CA THR A 76 10.85 2.85 8.72
C THR A 76 9.76 2.93 9.78
N ASP A 77 8.52 2.81 9.35
CA ASP A 77 7.32 2.61 10.15
C ASP A 77 7.10 1.14 10.56
N LEU A 78 8.06 0.26 10.23
CA LEU A 78 8.07 -1.13 10.68
C LEU A 78 8.14 -1.22 12.20
N SER A 79 7.26 -2.04 12.76
CA SER A 79 7.39 -2.49 14.14
C SER A 79 8.56 -3.45 14.25
N ALA A 80 9.20 -3.50 15.41
CA ALA A 80 10.24 -4.49 15.68
C ALA A 80 9.67 -5.93 15.67
N ASP A 81 8.35 -6.07 15.90
CA ASP A 81 7.58 -7.33 15.81
C ASP A 81 6.96 -7.57 14.45
N SER A 82 7.31 -6.77 13.44
CA SER A 82 6.77 -6.99 12.10
C SER A 82 7.14 -8.38 11.60
N VAL A 83 6.13 -9.07 11.06
CA VAL A 83 6.26 -10.41 10.49
C VAL A 83 6.16 -10.30 8.98
N HIS A 84 7.03 -10.99 8.25
CA HIS A 84 6.97 -10.97 6.80
C HIS A 84 5.82 -11.82 6.27
N PRO A 85 5.08 -11.36 5.25
CA PRO A 85 3.98 -12.13 4.64
C PRO A 85 4.40 -13.52 4.11
N HIS A 86 5.69 -13.71 3.82
CA HIS A 86 6.22 -14.91 3.17
C HIS A 86 7.22 -15.73 4.01
N TYR A 87 7.69 -15.23 5.16
CA TYR A 87 8.66 -15.94 6.02
C TYR A 87 8.02 -16.62 7.24
N GLY A 88 6.69 -16.70 7.31
CA GLY A 88 6.00 -17.37 8.41
C GLY A 88 6.13 -16.59 9.71
N GLU A 89 6.40 -17.26 10.83
CA GLU A 89 6.52 -16.65 12.17
C GLU A 89 7.95 -16.17 12.49
N GLU A 90 8.86 -16.17 11.52
CA GLU A 90 10.25 -15.74 11.75
C GLU A 90 10.33 -14.23 12.00
N THR A 91 10.72 -13.85 13.22
CA THR A 91 10.94 -12.46 13.60
C THR A 91 12.39 -12.02 13.37
N ILE A 92 12.59 -10.71 13.24
CA ILE A 92 13.94 -10.13 13.13
C ILE A 92 14.76 -10.43 14.40
N LEU A 93 14.08 -10.51 15.55
CA LEU A 93 14.67 -10.89 16.83
C LEU A 93 15.14 -12.35 16.83
N PHE A 94 14.33 -13.29 16.34
CA PHE A 94 14.73 -14.70 16.17
C PHE A 94 16.02 -14.82 15.36
N ALA A 95 16.10 -14.12 14.22
CA ALA A 95 17.26 -14.17 13.34
C ALA A 95 18.53 -13.59 13.99
N ALA A 96 18.42 -12.46 14.71
CA ALA A 96 19.53 -11.87 15.45
C ALA A 96 20.01 -12.78 16.60
N SER A 97 19.07 -13.39 17.33
CA SER A 97 19.32 -14.30 18.44
C SER A 97 19.97 -15.61 18.00
N SER A 98 19.46 -16.23 16.94
CA SER A 98 20.00 -17.47 16.37
C SER A 98 21.45 -17.33 15.90
N ASN A 99 21.86 -16.12 15.52
CA ASN A 99 23.23 -15.82 15.11
C ASN A 99 24.08 -15.18 16.22
N GLY A 100 23.53 -14.95 17.42
CA GLY A 100 24.26 -14.44 18.59
C GLY A 100 24.60 -12.94 18.53
N HIS A 101 23.86 -12.14 17.77
CA HIS A 101 24.16 -10.72 17.57
C HIS A 101 23.62 -9.83 18.70
N ALA A 102 24.24 -9.92 19.88
CA ALA A 102 23.79 -9.24 21.11
C ALA A 102 23.53 -7.73 20.96
N ALA A 103 24.34 -7.01 20.17
CA ALA A 103 24.13 -5.58 19.92
C ALA A 103 22.85 -5.31 19.11
N VAL A 104 22.55 -6.17 18.13
CA VAL A 104 21.31 -6.10 17.34
C VAL A 104 20.10 -6.48 18.18
N ILE A 105 20.21 -7.53 19.00
CA ILE A 105 19.15 -7.94 19.94
C ILE A 105 18.80 -6.76 20.86
N SER A 106 19.81 -6.10 21.43
CA SER A 106 19.61 -4.98 22.35
C SER A 106 18.80 -3.84 21.69
N VAL A 107 19.14 -3.43 20.47
CA VAL A 107 18.39 -2.34 19.80
C VAL A 107 16.99 -2.77 19.39
N LEU A 108 16.77 -4.04 19.01
CA LEU A 108 15.43 -4.53 18.69
C LEU A 108 14.52 -4.50 19.94
N LEU A 109 15.05 -4.94 21.09
CA LEU A 109 14.33 -4.89 22.37
C LEU A 109 14.06 -3.45 22.84
N GLU A 110 15.03 -2.54 22.68
CA GLU A 110 14.82 -1.10 22.96
C GLU A 110 13.71 -0.48 22.10
N ARG A 111 13.46 -1.05 20.91
CA ARG A 111 12.35 -0.66 20.01
C ARG A 111 11.07 -1.43 20.26
N GLY A 112 11.00 -2.21 21.34
CA GLY A 112 9.81 -2.91 21.78
C GLY A 112 9.57 -4.24 21.09
N ALA A 113 10.61 -4.88 20.54
CA ALA A 113 10.48 -6.26 20.09
C ALA A 113 10.09 -7.17 21.27
N ASP A 114 9.07 -8.01 21.06
CA ASP A 114 8.62 -8.98 22.04
C ASP A 114 9.58 -10.17 22.09
N VAL A 115 10.11 -10.42 23.29
CA VAL A 115 11.02 -11.54 23.57
C VAL A 115 10.33 -12.90 23.39
N ASP A 116 9.01 -12.95 23.55
CA ASP A 116 8.22 -14.18 23.44
C ASP A 116 7.97 -14.56 21.98
N LEU A 117 8.27 -13.66 21.03
CA LEU A 117 8.23 -13.89 19.58
C LEU A 117 9.62 -14.26 19.00
N CYS A 118 10.58 -14.59 19.86
CA CYS A 118 11.95 -14.98 19.49
C CYS A 118 12.14 -16.50 19.37
#